data_AF-A0AAV4C2B9-F1
#
_entry.id   AF-A0AAV4C2B9-F1
#
_cell.length_a   1.000
_cell.length_b   1.000
_cell.length_c   1.000
_cell.angle_alpha   90.00
_cell.angle_beta   90.00
_cell.angle_gamma   90.00
#
_symmetry.space_group_name_H-M   'P 1'
#
loop_
_entity.id
_entity.type
_entity.pdbx_description
1 polymer ?
#
loop_
_entity_poly.entity_id
_entity_poly.type
_entity_poly.pdbx_seq_one_letter_code
_entity_poly.pdbx_strand_id
1 'polypeptide(L)'
;MADPKYANLPGIDVDSPDVFESSDLPEAEQNLGSQPEETSSENVESVNINSDAAFKVFKGKTVATGKTDFSDSVSKSRSIGYYADKTEYELVEPGMKQETAQQKFQRLQHEMRELAEEVGKIKGAAQETGAGEAGSPVVLGKQLEYLQHQLADLHLEKVLGPDASLDLADPQGALKKRLLTEVENFKPSTGEGKAKTQSSGGKDHVLYELYYRPEQAQFTKNAKIASLEERLERLESVVGKNLDKTTVLTVDTENKSLIGAVSTLNSKLSLLEASNTETVEARLNAVLQKMQQIADKKAKEPQADPEKQQKISELYDLAKKWEATAETLPQVVDRLISLKELHEQALQFSQALTYLDTAQQEVKASIAEHKDMQKKLQASILENNAVIQKNVESIEKRLQALKKS
;
A
#
# COMPACT_ATOMS: atom_id res chain seq x y z
N MET A 1 -24.82 -16.22 40.60
CA MET A 1 -26.01 -16.78 39.90
C MET A 1 -25.50 -17.97 39.10
N ALA A 2 -26.07 -19.16 39.29
CA ALA A 2 -25.61 -20.36 38.60
C ALA A 2 -25.90 -20.27 37.09
N ASP A 3 -24.91 -20.62 36.28
CA ASP A 3 -25.06 -20.71 34.83
C ASP A 3 -26.09 -21.81 34.51
N PRO A 4 -27.14 -21.55 33.69
CA PRO A 4 -28.18 -22.53 33.39
C PRO A 4 -27.66 -23.86 32.82
N LYS A 5 -26.47 -23.85 32.22
CA LYS A 5 -25.81 -25.05 31.70
C LYS A 5 -25.39 -26.04 32.79
N TYR A 6 -25.08 -25.55 34.01
CA TYR A 6 -24.52 -26.36 35.10
C TYR A 6 -25.48 -26.57 36.27
N ALA A 7 -26.62 -25.87 36.31
CA ALA A 7 -27.59 -25.91 37.41
C ALA A 7 -28.18 -27.30 37.71
N ASN A 8 -28.23 -28.20 36.71
CA ASN A 8 -28.80 -29.55 36.86
C ASN A 8 -27.74 -30.63 37.11
N LEU A 9 -26.46 -30.27 37.19
CA LEU A 9 -25.38 -31.22 37.46
C LEU A 9 -25.19 -31.39 38.98
N PRO A 10 -25.27 -32.62 39.52
CA PRO A 10 -24.95 -32.85 40.92
C PRO A 10 -23.44 -32.66 41.17
N GLY A 11 -23.08 -32.02 42.29
CA GLY A 11 -21.68 -31.86 42.71
C GLY A 11 -20.97 -30.61 42.17
N ILE A 12 -21.68 -29.63 41.63
CA ILE A 12 -21.13 -28.30 41.32
C ILE A 12 -21.20 -27.42 42.56
N ASP A 13 -20.06 -26.93 43.01
CA ASP A 13 -19.95 -25.95 44.08
C ASP A 13 -20.28 -24.56 43.52
N VAL A 14 -21.42 -24.00 43.93
CA VAL A 14 -21.92 -22.69 43.48
C VAL A 14 -21.49 -21.56 44.41
N ASP A 15 -21.06 -21.90 45.62
CA ASP A 15 -20.77 -20.94 46.70
C ASP A 15 -19.27 -20.67 46.85
N SER A 16 -18.41 -21.53 46.27
CA SER A 16 -16.97 -21.28 46.17
C SER A 16 -16.62 -20.15 45.20
N PRO A 17 -15.58 -19.34 45.48
CA PRO A 17 -15.07 -18.37 44.53
C PRO A 17 -14.44 -19.08 43.32
N ASP A 18 -14.63 -18.52 42.13
CA ASP A 18 -14.16 -19.08 40.85
C ASP A 18 -12.63 -19.11 40.75
N VAL A 19 -11.95 -18.16 41.40
CA VAL A 19 -10.48 -18.02 41.37
C VAL A 19 -9.95 -17.83 42.79
N PHE A 20 -8.95 -18.63 43.16
CA PHE A 20 -8.16 -18.47 44.38
C PHE A 20 -6.77 -17.96 44.02
N GLU A 21 -6.57 -16.66 44.12
CA GLU A 21 -5.30 -16.00 43.82
C GLU A 21 -4.70 -15.31 45.05
N SER A 22 -3.38 -15.15 45.06
CA SER A 22 -2.70 -14.28 46.03
C SER A 22 -3.08 -12.83 45.77
N SER A 23 -3.10 -12.00 46.82
CA SER A 23 -3.29 -10.56 46.68
C SER A 23 -2.31 -9.98 45.66
N ASP A 24 -2.82 -9.28 44.66
CA ASP A 24 -2.00 -8.65 43.62
C ASP A 24 -1.04 -7.64 44.27
N LEU A 25 0.25 -7.88 44.12
CA LEU A 25 1.30 -7.03 44.69
C LEU A 25 1.67 -5.96 43.65
N PRO A 26 1.83 -4.69 44.06
CA PRO A 26 2.16 -3.59 43.15
C PRO A 26 3.57 -3.66 42.54
N GLU A 27 4.31 -4.76 42.77
CA GLU A 27 5.67 -4.96 42.24
C GLU A 27 5.71 -4.97 40.70
N ALA A 28 4.60 -5.33 40.03
CA ALA A 28 4.49 -5.27 38.58
C ALA A 28 4.42 -3.84 38.01
N GLU A 29 4.06 -2.83 38.82
CA GLU A 29 4.02 -1.42 38.42
C GLU A 29 5.36 -0.70 38.65
N GLN A 30 6.31 -1.35 39.34
CA GLN A 30 7.69 -0.90 39.37
C GLN A 30 8.35 -1.29 38.06
N ASN A 31 8.05 -0.50 37.03
CA ASN A 31 8.93 -0.37 35.88
C ASN A 31 10.22 0.29 36.39
N LEU A 32 11.07 -0.49 37.08
CA LEU A 32 12.50 -0.25 37.13
C LEU A 32 12.90 -0.29 35.67
N GLY A 33 12.79 0.86 34.99
CA GLY A 33 13.20 1.03 33.62
C GLY A 33 14.55 0.36 33.53
N SER A 34 14.60 -0.69 32.72
CA SER A 34 15.81 -1.48 32.49
C SER A 34 16.95 -0.50 32.44
N GLN A 35 17.83 -0.56 33.45
CA GLN A 35 19.03 0.26 33.50
C GLN A 35 19.62 0.15 32.09
N PRO A 36 19.66 1.26 31.33
CA PRO A 36 20.11 1.17 29.95
C PRO A 36 21.47 0.50 30.01
N GLU A 37 21.64 -0.58 29.24
CA GLU A 37 22.96 -1.20 29.06
C GLU A 37 23.98 -0.08 28.91
N GLU A 38 25.12 -0.18 29.60
CA GLU A 38 26.15 0.86 29.68
C GLU A 38 26.60 1.31 28.27
N THR A 39 25.86 2.24 27.66
CA THR A 39 26.17 2.82 26.35
C THR A 39 27.26 3.87 26.43
N SER A 40 27.57 4.32 27.65
CA SER A 40 28.67 5.23 27.96
C SER A 40 29.73 4.47 28.77
N SER A 41 30.80 4.04 28.11
CA SER A 41 32.02 3.60 28.79
C SER A 41 33.13 4.60 28.53
N GLU A 42 33.98 4.84 29.52
CA GLU A 42 35.10 5.80 29.43
C GLU A 42 36.11 5.43 28.30
N ASN A 43 36.10 4.16 27.89
CA ASN A 43 37.02 3.62 26.90
C ASN A 43 36.40 3.47 25.49
N VAL A 44 35.10 3.75 25.31
CA VAL A 44 34.40 3.60 24.03
C VAL A 44 33.71 4.90 23.64
N GLU A 45 34.13 5.48 22.53
CA GLU A 45 33.42 6.61 21.92
C GLU A 45 32.12 6.11 21.28
N SER A 46 30.99 6.54 21.82
CA SER A 46 29.67 6.29 21.24
C SER A 46 29.43 7.24 20.06
N VAL A 47 29.66 6.77 18.83
CA VAL A 47 29.38 7.56 17.62
C VAL A 47 27.94 7.38 17.19
N ASN A 48 27.15 8.45 17.26
CA ASN A 48 25.78 8.46 16.75
C ASN A 48 25.79 8.48 15.21
N ILE A 49 25.36 7.38 14.60
CA ILE A 49 25.26 7.26 13.15
C ILE A 49 23.96 7.91 12.68
N ASN A 50 24.09 9.03 11.95
CA ASN A 50 22.96 9.64 11.25
C ASN A 50 22.95 9.14 9.79
N SER A 51 21.96 8.32 9.45
CA SER A 51 21.81 7.72 8.11
C SER A 51 21.68 8.77 7.01
N ASP A 52 21.02 9.90 7.26
CA ASP A 52 20.81 10.96 6.26
C ASP A 52 22.10 11.74 6.00
N ALA A 53 22.86 12.02 7.07
CA ALA A 53 24.16 12.66 6.96
C ALA A 53 25.14 11.73 6.22
N ALA A 54 25.19 10.46 6.59
CA ALA A 54 26.00 9.46 5.92
C ALA A 54 25.61 9.33 4.43
N PHE A 55 24.32 9.23 4.12
CA PHE A 55 23.83 9.17 2.75
C PHE A 55 24.28 10.38 1.93
N LYS A 56 24.18 11.60 2.47
CA LYS A 56 24.65 12.82 1.78
C LYS A 56 26.16 12.79 1.50
N VAL A 57 26.97 12.25 2.42
CA VAL A 57 28.42 12.13 2.25
C VAL A 57 28.80 11.16 1.13
N PHE A 58 27.99 10.12 0.90
CA PHE A 58 28.22 9.11 -0.14
C PHE A 58 27.39 9.32 -1.41
N LYS A 59 26.42 10.23 -1.39
CA LYS A 59 25.60 10.59 -2.54
C LYS A 59 26.52 11.13 -3.66
N GLY A 60 26.50 10.49 -4.81
CA GLY A 60 27.34 10.85 -5.97
C GLY A 60 28.71 10.14 -5.99
N LYS A 61 29.15 9.54 -4.88
CA LYS A 61 30.35 8.69 -4.88
C LYS A 61 29.96 7.31 -5.40
N THR A 62 30.42 6.99 -6.60
CA THR A 62 30.22 5.66 -7.21
C THR A 62 31.55 4.92 -7.22
N VAL A 63 31.47 3.59 -7.13
CA VAL A 63 32.64 2.72 -7.13
C VAL A 63 32.62 1.90 -8.41
N ALA A 64 33.69 1.93 -9.19
CA ALA A 64 33.81 1.11 -10.38
C ALA A 64 34.24 -0.31 -10.01
N THR A 65 33.50 -1.31 -10.51
CA THR A 65 33.74 -2.75 -10.23
C THR A 65 34.51 -3.47 -11.34
N GLY A 66 35.04 -2.74 -12.34
CA GLY A 66 35.49 -3.33 -13.61
C GLY A 66 36.86 -4.01 -13.61
N LYS A 67 37.74 -3.73 -12.64
CA LYS A 67 39.12 -4.27 -12.58
C LYS A 67 39.55 -4.63 -11.15
N THR A 68 38.64 -5.19 -10.36
CA THR A 68 38.96 -5.64 -9.00
C THR A 68 39.53 -7.06 -9.05
N ASP A 69 40.80 -7.20 -8.67
CA ASP A 69 41.45 -8.50 -8.52
C ASP A 69 41.87 -8.70 -7.06
N PHE A 70 41.21 -9.64 -6.37
CA PHE A 70 41.54 -10.07 -5.00
C PHE A 70 42.28 -11.41 -4.99
N SER A 71 42.58 -11.98 -6.16
CA SER A 71 43.51 -13.10 -6.20
C SER A 71 44.87 -12.54 -5.82
N ASP A 72 45.45 -13.03 -4.73
CA ASP A 72 46.75 -12.59 -4.18
C ASP A 72 47.91 -13.06 -5.08
N SER A 73 47.71 -12.97 -6.39
CA SER A 73 48.61 -13.41 -7.43
C SER A 73 49.66 -12.32 -7.67
N VAL A 74 50.92 -12.69 -7.51
CA VAL A 74 52.06 -11.78 -7.68
C VAL A 74 52.25 -11.49 -9.17
N SER A 75 51.48 -10.56 -9.72
CA SER A 75 51.59 -10.09 -11.10
C SER A 75 52.40 -8.79 -11.20
N LYS A 76 52.85 -8.44 -12.42
CA LYS A 76 53.63 -7.21 -12.68
C LYS A 76 52.82 -5.91 -12.56
N SER A 77 51.49 -5.99 -12.56
CA SER A 77 50.60 -4.85 -12.32
C SER A 77 50.16 -4.86 -10.87
N ARG A 78 50.08 -3.68 -10.22
CA ARG A 78 49.49 -3.59 -8.88
C ARG A 78 48.07 -4.17 -8.94
N SER A 79 47.74 -5.05 -7.99
CA SER A 79 46.36 -5.41 -7.70
C SER A 79 45.66 -4.17 -7.14
N ILE A 80 44.73 -3.62 -7.91
CA ILE A 80 43.97 -2.44 -7.52
C ILE A 80 42.61 -2.97 -7.08
N GLY A 81 42.23 -2.65 -5.85
CA GLY A 81 40.90 -2.94 -5.33
C GLY A 81 39.84 -2.03 -5.95
N TYR A 82 38.76 -1.80 -5.24
CA TYR A 82 37.77 -0.80 -5.62
C TYR A 82 38.43 0.58 -5.74
N TYR A 83 38.35 1.18 -6.92
CA TYR A 83 38.99 2.45 -7.23
C TYR A 83 37.91 3.50 -7.55
N ALA A 84 37.99 4.65 -6.86
CA ALA A 84 37.00 5.73 -6.93
C ALA A 84 37.48 6.80 -7.92
N ASP A 85 37.64 6.42 -9.19
CA ASP A 85 37.94 7.37 -10.25
C ASP A 85 36.64 7.96 -10.76
N LYS A 86 36.29 9.16 -10.28
CA LYS A 86 35.61 10.21 -11.03
C LYS A 86 35.18 11.34 -10.10
N THR A 87 35.73 12.53 -10.32
CA THR A 87 35.14 13.79 -9.87
C THR A 87 34.32 14.41 -11.00
N GLU A 88 33.28 15.17 -10.65
CA GLU A 88 32.22 15.72 -11.53
C GLU A 88 32.71 16.65 -12.67
N TYR A 89 34.02 16.89 -12.80
CA TYR A 89 34.62 17.89 -13.69
C TYR A 89 35.58 17.33 -14.76
N GLU A 90 35.61 16.02 -14.99
CA GLU A 90 36.46 15.46 -16.05
C GLU A 90 35.69 15.31 -17.38
N LEU A 91 36.18 16.03 -18.40
CA LEU A 91 35.83 15.82 -19.80
C LEU A 91 36.27 14.42 -20.23
N VAL A 92 35.32 13.62 -20.71
CA VAL A 92 35.55 12.23 -21.11
C VAL A 92 36.45 12.20 -22.36
N GLU A 93 37.58 11.48 -22.27
CA GLU A 93 38.42 11.17 -23.43
C GLU A 93 37.65 10.33 -24.48
N PRO A 94 37.92 10.54 -25.78
CA PRO A 94 37.17 9.91 -26.86
C PRO A 94 37.49 8.41 -26.90
N GLY A 95 36.61 7.56 -26.35
CA GLY A 95 36.86 6.12 -26.43
C GLY A 95 35.83 5.15 -25.85
N MET A 96 35.23 5.36 -24.67
CA MET A 96 34.45 4.29 -24.02
C MET A 96 33.21 4.74 -23.23
N LYS A 97 32.05 4.48 -23.85
CA LYS A 97 30.67 4.18 -23.40
C LYS A 97 29.87 5.12 -22.45
N GLN A 98 28.77 5.55 -23.08
CA GLN A 98 27.46 6.07 -22.62
C GLN A 98 27.47 7.30 -21.71
N GLU A 99 27.54 8.45 -22.40
CA GLU A 99 27.10 9.74 -21.86
C GLU A 99 25.70 9.61 -21.25
N THR A 100 25.52 10.22 -20.08
CA THR A 100 24.17 10.42 -19.53
C THR A 100 23.37 11.30 -20.49
N ALA A 101 22.05 11.08 -20.60
CA ALA A 101 21.21 11.79 -21.57
C ALA A 101 21.33 13.33 -21.46
N GLN A 102 21.55 13.84 -20.24
CA GLN A 102 21.75 15.26 -19.97
C GLN A 102 23.12 15.78 -20.40
N GLN A 103 24.19 14.98 -20.23
CA GLN A 103 25.53 15.33 -20.70
C GLN A 103 25.61 15.30 -22.24
N LYS A 104 24.98 14.29 -22.87
CA LYS A 104 24.84 14.21 -24.32
C LYS A 104 24.06 15.39 -24.90
N PHE A 105 23.00 15.82 -24.22
CA PHE A 105 22.24 17.01 -24.61
C PHE A 105 23.09 18.29 -24.57
N GLN A 106 23.84 18.51 -23.50
CA GLN A 106 24.71 19.69 -23.38
C GLN A 106 25.82 19.70 -24.42
N ARG A 107 26.41 18.53 -24.72
CA ARG A 107 27.39 18.39 -25.81
C ARG A 107 26.76 18.70 -27.17
N LEU A 108 25.61 18.10 -27.49
CA LEU A 108 24.91 18.37 -28.75
C LEU A 108 24.52 19.85 -28.88
N GLN A 109 24.10 20.49 -27.80
CA GLN A 109 23.80 21.93 -27.80
C GLN A 109 25.04 22.77 -28.12
N HIS A 110 26.21 22.38 -27.60
CA HIS A 110 27.48 23.04 -27.89
C HIS A 110 27.95 22.76 -29.33
N GLU A 111 27.97 21.49 -29.76
CA GLU A 111 28.36 21.09 -31.12
C GLU A 111 27.48 21.75 -32.19
N MET A 112 26.17 21.88 -31.94
CA MET A 112 25.27 22.58 -32.86
C MET A 112 25.49 24.09 -32.89
N ARG A 113 25.85 24.71 -31.76
CA ARG A 113 26.21 26.14 -31.73
C ARG A 113 27.52 26.39 -32.45
N GLU A 114 28.52 25.55 -32.23
CA GLU A 114 29.81 25.61 -32.92
C GLU A 114 29.63 25.43 -34.44
N LEU A 115 28.84 24.45 -34.85
CA LEU A 115 28.48 24.24 -36.26
C LEU A 115 27.71 25.44 -36.83
N ALA A 116 26.86 26.10 -36.03
CA ALA A 116 26.12 27.30 -36.48
C ALA A 116 27.05 28.49 -36.68
N GLU A 117 28.02 28.66 -35.80
CA GLU A 117 29.06 29.68 -35.94
C GLU A 117 29.96 29.40 -37.14
N GLU A 118 30.30 28.14 -37.40
CA GLU A 118 31.12 27.74 -38.56
C GLU A 118 30.36 27.95 -39.88
N VAL A 119 29.10 27.52 -39.97
CA VAL A 119 28.24 27.79 -41.15
C VAL A 119 28.01 29.29 -41.33
N GLY A 120 27.90 30.05 -40.23
CA GLY A 120 27.84 31.51 -40.25
C GLY A 120 29.11 32.16 -40.82
N LYS A 121 30.29 31.67 -40.42
CA LYS A 121 31.59 32.11 -40.97
C LYS A 121 31.73 31.75 -42.45
N ILE A 122 31.31 30.54 -42.85
CA ILE A 122 31.31 30.10 -44.25
C ILE A 122 30.35 30.95 -45.09
N LYS A 123 29.17 31.29 -44.56
CA LYS A 123 28.22 32.20 -45.22
C LYS A 123 28.81 33.60 -45.41
N GLY A 124 29.50 34.14 -44.40
CA GLY A 124 30.19 35.43 -44.48
C GLY A 124 31.31 35.41 -45.53
N ALA A 125 32.16 34.37 -45.51
CA ALA A 125 33.24 34.20 -46.48
C ALA A 125 32.72 34.01 -47.93
N ALA A 126 31.65 33.22 -48.11
CA ALA A 126 31.04 32.99 -49.42
C ALA A 126 30.37 34.26 -50.02
N GLN A 127 29.90 35.19 -49.17
CA GLN A 127 29.43 36.49 -49.62
C GLN A 127 30.56 37.41 -50.11
N GLU A 128 31.77 37.25 -49.57
CA GLU A 128 32.95 38.03 -49.99
C GLU A 128 33.62 37.50 -51.26
N THR A 129 33.63 36.18 -51.49
CA THR A 129 34.36 35.57 -52.62
C THR A 129 33.58 35.45 -53.94
N GLY A 130 32.28 35.81 -53.98
CA GLY A 130 31.52 35.89 -55.24
C GLY A 130 31.50 34.61 -56.11
N ALA A 131 31.77 33.45 -55.51
CA ALA A 131 31.79 32.15 -56.19
C ALA A 131 30.46 31.43 -55.95
N GLY A 132 29.75 31.17 -57.06
CA GLY A 132 28.41 30.59 -57.05
C GLY A 132 28.34 29.17 -56.50
N GLU A 133 27.70 29.04 -55.33
CA GLU A 133 26.62 28.09 -55.02
C GLU A 133 25.90 28.56 -53.74
N ALA A 134 25.28 29.74 -53.81
CA ALA A 134 24.69 30.46 -52.68
C ALA A 134 23.48 29.76 -52.00
N GLY A 135 23.10 28.56 -52.46
CA GLY A 135 21.97 27.79 -51.92
C GLY A 135 22.36 26.87 -50.75
N SER A 136 23.53 26.22 -50.81
CA SER A 136 23.90 25.18 -49.86
C SER A 136 24.09 25.68 -48.41
N PRO A 137 24.93 26.69 -48.13
CA PRO A 137 25.20 27.12 -46.75
C PRO A 137 24.01 27.85 -46.10
N VAL A 138 23.17 28.53 -46.89
CA VAL A 138 22.00 29.24 -46.36
C VAL A 138 20.87 28.27 -46.02
N VAL A 139 20.68 27.21 -46.82
CA VAL A 139 19.71 26.15 -46.51
C VAL A 139 20.17 25.31 -45.32
N LEU A 140 21.47 24.98 -45.24
CA LEU A 140 22.08 24.32 -44.08
C LEU A 140 21.91 25.17 -42.80
N GLY A 141 22.13 26.48 -42.87
CA GLY A 141 21.89 27.38 -41.74
C GLY A 141 20.43 27.37 -41.26
N LYS A 142 19.46 27.40 -42.17
CA LYS A 142 18.03 27.30 -41.82
C LYS A 142 17.66 25.93 -41.23
N GLN A 143 18.23 24.85 -41.76
CA GLN A 143 18.04 23.50 -41.21
C GLN A 143 18.66 23.37 -39.82
N LEU A 144 19.79 24.03 -39.57
CA LEU A 144 20.46 24.04 -38.28
C LEU A 144 19.71 24.89 -37.24
N GLU A 145 19.17 26.04 -37.63
CA GLU A 145 18.24 26.83 -36.80
C GLU A 145 16.99 26.02 -36.44
N TYR A 146 16.42 25.28 -37.41
CA TYR A 146 15.30 24.37 -37.17
C TYR A 146 15.66 23.26 -36.18
N LEU A 147 16.83 22.63 -36.35
CA LEU A 147 17.31 21.60 -35.43
C LEU A 147 17.56 22.17 -34.03
N GLN A 148 18.06 23.40 -33.93
CA GLN A 148 18.29 24.10 -32.66
C GLN A 148 16.96 24.41 -31.95
N HIS A 149 15.94 24.81 -32.71
CA HIS A 149 14.58 24.96 -32.20
C HIS A 149 14.01 23.63 -31.70
N GLN A 150 14.15 22.53 -32.45
CA GLN A 150 13.71 21.21 -32.01
C GLN A 150 14.42 20.75 -30.73
N LEU A 151 15.72 21.03 -30.60
CA LEU A 151 16.47 20.70 -29.38
C LEU A 151 16.00 21.53 -28.18
N ALA A 152 15.63 22.79 -28.40
CA ALA A 152 15.07 23.67 -27.36
C ALA A 152 13.63 23.26 -26.98
N ASP A 153 12.81 22.80 -27.93
CA ASP A 153 11.45 22.33 -27.69
C ASP A 153 11.44 21.06 -26.82
N LEU A 154 12.36 20.12 -27.07
CA LEU A 154 12.57 18.94 -26.21
C LEU A 154 12.97 19.32 -24.77
N HIS A 155 13.66 20.44 -24.59
CA HIS A 155 13.96 20.99 -23.26
C HIS A 155 12.73 21.65 -22.63
N LEU A 156 11.89 22.32 -23.43
CA LEU A 156 10.60 22.85 -22.97
C LEU A 156 9.68 21.73 -22.49
N GLU A 157 9.62 20.59 -23.17
CA GLU A 157 8.86 19.40 -22.74
C GLU A 157 9.33 18.88 -21.37
N LYS A 158 10.64 18.90 -21.12
CA LYS A 158 11.22 18.52 -19.82
C LYS A 158 11.00 19.57 -18.71
N VAL A 159 10.94 20.87 -19.06
CA VAL A 159 10.75 22.00 -18.13
C VAL A 159 9.28 22.25 -17.80
N LEU A 160 8.37 22.06 -18.75
CA LEU A 160 6.92 22.19 -18.53
C LEU A 160 6.34 20.96 -17.80
N GLY A 161 7.07 19.84 -17.78
CA GLY A 161 6.66 18.61 -17.12
C GLY A 161 5.54 17.88 -17.87
N PRO A 162 5.30 16.59 -17.52
CA PRO A 162 4.29 15.75 -18.17
C PRO A 162 2.84 16.23 -17.96
N ASP A 163 2.61 17.25 -17.13
CA ASP A 163 1.30 17.80 -16.80
C ASP A 163 0.85 18.95 -17.73
N ALA A 164 1.72 19.43 -18.62
CA ALA A 164 1.33 20.34 -19.69
C ALA A 164 0.78 19.56 -20.88
N SER A 165 -0.48 19.12 -20.79
CA SER A 165 -1.19 18.53 -21.93
C SER A 165 -1.48 19.61 -22.98
N LEU A 166 -0.46 20.00 -23.77
CA LEU A 166 -0.66 20.67 -25.05
C LEU A 166 -1.14 19.60 -26.03
N ASP A 167 -2.45 19.37 -26.06
CA ASP A 167 -3.05 18.53 -27.09
C ASP A 167 -2.99 19.29 -28.42
N LEU A 168 -1.84 19.17 -29.10
CA LEU A 168 -1.52 19.88 -30.35
C LEU A 168 -2.52 19.57 -31.48
N ALA A 169 -3.28 18.47 -31.33
CA ALA A 169 -4.31 18.05 -32.26
C ALA A 169 -5.66 18.78 -32.07
N ASP A 170 -5.96 19.33 -30.88
CA ASP A 170 -7.20 20.07 -30.64
C ASP A 170 -7.01 21.25 -29.66
N PRO A 171 -6.40 22.36 -30.11
CA PRO A 171 -6.17 23.54 -29.28
C PRO A 171 -7.44 24.26 -28.81
N GLN A 172 -8.64 23.87 -29.30
CA GLN A 172 -9.91 24.51 -28.94
C GLN A 172 -10.99 23.55 -28.42
N GLY A 173 -10.69 22.27 -28.24
CA GLY A 173 -11.71 21.26 -27.87
C GLY A 173 -12.84 21.14 -28.91
N ALA A 174 -12.56 21.49 -30.17
CA ALA A 174 -13.54 21.51 -31.25
C ALA A 174 -13.93 20.10 -31.70
N LEU A 175 -13.00 19.14 -31.64
CA LEU A 175 -13.27 17.72 -31.93
C LEU A 175 -14.17 17.14 -30.83
N LYS A 176 -13.91 17.47 -29.56
CA LYS A 176 -14.78 17.09 -28.43
C LYS A 176 -16.22 17.58 -28.62
N LYS A 177 -16.39 18.85 -29.03
CA LYS A 177 -17.71 19.43 -29.31
C LYS A 177 -18.41 18.77 -30.50
N ARG A 178 -17.70 18.54 -31.61
CA ARG A 178 -18.27 17.85 -32.78
C ARG A 178 -18.69 16.42 -32.46
N LEU A 179 -17.87 15.67 -31.73
CA LEU A 179 -18.19 14.30 -31.34
C LEU A 179 -19.38 14.26 -30.37
N LEU A 180 -19.50 15.22 -29.45
CA LEU A 180 -20.70 15.39 -28.62
C LEU A 180 -21.94 15.67 -29.46
N THR A 181 -21.86 16.59 -30.44
CA THR A 181 -22.98 16.92 -31.33
C THR A 181 -23.36 15.75 -32.24
N GLU A 182 -22.39 14.99 -32.75
CA GLU A 182 -22.66 13.78 -33.54
C GLU A 182 -23.30 12.69 -32.69
N VAL A 183 -22.84 12.46 -31.46
CA VAL A 183 -23.48 11.52 -30.52
C VAL A 183 -24.89 11.98 -30.12
N GLU A 184 -25.11 13.28 -29.94
CA GLU A 184 -26.44 13.85 -29.70
C GLU A 184 -27.38 13.68 -30.90
N ASN A 185 -26.88 13.85 -32.12
CA ASN A 185 -27.62 13.61 -33.36
C ASN A 185 -27.95 12.11 -33.55
N PHE A 186 -27.14 11.21 -33.00
CA PHE A 186 -27.36 9.76 -33.01
C PHE A 186 -28.28 9.25 -31.89
N LYS A 187 -28.67 10.10 -30.93
CA LYS A 187 -29.62 9.69 -29.88
C LYS A 187 -30.98 9.42 -30.55
N PRO A 188 -31.49 8.18 -30.54
CA PRO A 188 -32.73 7.89 -31.23
C PRO A 188 -33.86 8.64 -30.53
N SER A 189 -34.66 9.36 -31.32
CA SER A 189 -35.95 9.88 -30.93
C SER A 189 -36.73 8.77 -30.21
N THR A 190 -37.02 8.96 -28.93
CA THR A 190 -38.01 8.17 -28.20
C THR A 190 -39.33 8.24 -28.96
N GLY A 191 -39.61 7.18 -29.72
CA GLY A 191 -40.83 7.01 -30.51
C GLY A 191 -41.10 5.51 -30.64
N GLU A 192 -42.11 5.05 -29.91
CA GLU A 192 -42.63 3.69 -29.99
C GLU A 192 -43.09 3.37 -31.42
N GLY A 193 -42.62 2.24 -31.96
CA GLY A 193 -43.06 1.79 -33.28
C GLY A 193 -42.42 0.47 -33.68
N LYS A 194 -43.18 -0.63 -33.54
CA LYS A 194 -42.86 -1.97 -34.02
C LYS A 194 -42.32 -1.95 -35.46
N ALA A 195 -41.17 -2.57 -35.72
CA ALA A 195 -40.84 -3.08 -37.04
C ALA A 195 -39.94 -4.31 -36.98
N LYS A 196 -40.36 -5.32 -37.75
CA LYS A 196 -39.76 -6.63 -37.94
C LYS A 196 -38.36 -6.53 -38.54
N THR A 197 -37.56 -7.51 -38.17
CA THR A 197 -36.26 -7.89 -38.72
C THR A 197 -36.32 -8.10 -40.23
N GLN A 198 -35.64 -7.25 -41.01
CA GLN A 198 -34.96 -7.64 -42.24
C GLN A 198 -33.68 -6.82 -42.37
N SER A 199 -32.59 -7.55 -42.56
CA SER A 199 -31.22 -7.09 -42.80
C SER A 199 -31.08 -6.40 -44.16
N SER A 200 -30.68 -5.13 -44.14
CA SER A 200 -30.02 -4.45 -45.26
C SER A 200 -28.88 -3.59 -44.69
N GLY A 201 -27.72 -3.66 -45.35
CA GLY A 201 -26.47 -3.05 -44.91
C GLY A 201 -26.51 -1.52 -44.95
N GLY A 202 -25.64 -0.92 -44.13
CA GLY A 202 -25.48 0.53 -44.00
C GLY A 202 -26.28 1.12 -42.85
N LYS A 203 -26.07 0.63 -41.61
CA LYS A 203 -26.45 1.40 -40.42
C LYS A 203 -25.16 1.92 -39.81
N ASP A 204 -25.02 3.24 -39.78
CA ASP A 204 -23.97 3.91 -39.02
C ASP A 204 -24.01 3.40 -37.57
N HIS A 205 -23.04 2.58 -37.21
CA HIS A 205 -22.88 2.05 -35.87
C HIS A 205 -21.76 2.84 -35.20
N VAL A 206 -22.10 3.60 -34.15
CA VAL A 206 -21.11 4.23 -33.28
C VAL A 206 -20.48 3.12 -32.43
N LEU A 207 -19.33 2.62 -32.87
CA LEU A 207 -18.52 1.68 -32.09
C LEU A 207 -17.65 2.47 -31.11
N TYR A 208 -18.05 2.50 -29.85
CA TYR A 208 -17.26 3.12 -28.79
C TYR A 208 -16.39 2.07 -28.11
N GLU A 209 -15.11 2.04 -28.48
CA GLU A 209 -14.11 1.17 -27.85
C GLU A 209 -13.53 1.88 -26.62
N LEU A 210 -13.98 1.46 -25.42
CA LEU A 210 -13.37 1.89 -24.16
C LEU A 210 -12.05 1.16 -23.93
N TYR A 211 -10.95 1.89 -24.09
CA TYR A 211 -9.64 1.45 -23.60
C TYR A 211 -9.48 1.86 -22.13
N TYR A 212 -9.92 0.99 -21.22
CA TYR A 212 -9.68 1.15 -19.78
C TYR A 212 -8.27 0.64 -19.43
N ARG A 213 -7.44 1.50 -18.83
CA ARG A 213 -6.12 1.12 -18.28
C ARG A 213 -6.26 0.83 -16.78
N PRO A 214 -6.41 -0.44 -16.36
CA PRO A 214 -6.62 -0.78 -14.95
C PRO A 214 -5.44 -0.38 -14.06
N GLU A 215 -4.21 -0.48 -14.56
CA GLU A 215 -3.00 -0.11 -13.81
C GLU A 215 -2.98 1.36 -13.42
N GLN A 216 -3.39 2.28 -14.32
CA GLN A 216 -3.45 3.70 -14.02
C GLN A 216 -4.51 4.02 -12.96
N ALA A 217 -5.65 3.34 -13.01
CA ALA A 217 -6.71 3.50 -12.02
C ALA A 217 -6.29 2.95 -10.64
N GLN A 218 -5.54 1.85 -10.59
CA GLN A 218 -4.97 1.35 -9.34
C GLN A 218 -3.88 2.27 -8.81
N PHE A 219 -2.97 2.74 -9.68
CA PHE A 219 -1.92 3.68 -9.31
C PHE A 219 -2.48 4.97 -8.71
N THR A 220 -3.52 5.55 -9.31
CA THR A 220 -4.16 6.77 -8.77
C THR A 220 -4.90 6.53 -7.45
N LYS A 221 -5.48 5.34 -7.23
CA LYS A 221 -6.04 4.96 -5.92
C LYS A 221 -4.94 4.80 -4.86
N ASN A 222 -3.87 4.08 -5.18
CA ASN A 222 -2.75 3.86 -4.27
C ASN A 222 -2.03 5.17 -3.92
N ALA A 223 -1.85 6.07 -4.89
CA ALA A 223 -1.29 7.40 -4.65
C ALA A 223 -2.13 8.22 -3.65
N LYS A 224 -3.46 8.12 -3.72
CA LYS A 224 -4.35 8.75 -2.72
C LYS A 224 -4.18 8.11 -1.34
N ILE A 225 -4.12 6.78 -1.26
CA ILE A 225 -3.90 6.07 0.01
C ILE A 225 -2.54 6.48 0.62
N ALA A 226 -1.47 6.52 -0.17
CA ALA A 226 -0.15 6.96 0.26
C ALA A 226 -0.15 8.41 0.77
N SER A 227 -0.91 9.32 0.13
CA SER A 227 -1.04 10.71 0.61
C SER A 227 -1.76 10.80 1.96
N LEU A 228 -2.73 9.92 2.21
CA LEU A 228 -3.42 9.83 3.51
C LEU A 228 -2.51 9.23 4.57
N GLU A 229 -1.73 8.21 4.22
CA GLU A 229 -0.74 7.57 5.09
C GLU A 229 0.37 8.56 5.49
N GLU A 230 0.91 9.32 4.54
CA GLU A 230 1.89 10.37 4.83
C GLU A 230 1.32 11.45 5.77
N ARG A 231 0.06 11.84 5.56
CA ARG A 231 -0.62 12.79 6.45
C ARG A 231 -0.86 12.19 7.84
N LEU A 232 -1.22 10.91 7.92
CA LEU A 232 -1.44 10.19 9.17
C LEU A 232 -0.11 10.07 9.93
N GLU A 233 0.99 9.72 9.27
CA GLU A 233 2.32 9.69 9.88
C GLU A 233 2.74 11.07 10.40
N ARG A 234 2.47 12.15 9.65
CA ARG A 234 2.72 13.52 10.15
C ARG A 234 1.92 13.79 11.43
N LEU A 235 0.65 13.41 11.49
CA LEU A 235 -0.17 13.56 12.70
C LEU A 235 0.35 12.71 13.86
N GLU A 236 0.73 11.46 13.60
CA GLU A 236 1.34 10.57 14.59
C GLU A 236 2.69 11.08 15.08
N SER A 237 3.49 11.72 14.24
CA SER A 237 4.77 12.32 14.65
C SER A 237 4.56 13.49 15.61
N VAL A 238 3.47 14.26 15.44
CA VAL A 238 3.13 15.41 16.30
C VAL A 238 2.54 14.94 17.63
N VAL A 239 1.65 13.95 17.61
CA VAL A 239 1.03 13.39 18.83
C VAL A 239 2.01 12.48 19.59
N GLY A 240 2.95 11.85 18.86
CA GLY A 240 3.95 10.93 19.36
C GLY A 240 3.60 9.47 19.07
N LYS A 241 4.58 8.70 18.58
CA LYS A 241 4.44 7.25 18.28
C LYS A 241 4.45 6.35 19.54
N ASN A 242 4.91 6.88 20.68
CA ASN A 242 5.14 6.08 21.89
C ASN A 242 3.96 6.16 22.84
N LEU A 243 3.22 5.04 22.92
CA LEU A 243 2.14 4.87 23.88
C LEU A 243 2.62 5.15 25.30
N ASP A 244 3.83 4.74 25.67
CA ASP A 244 4.41 4.97 27.00
C ASP A 244 4.54 6.45 27.37
N LYS A 245 4.95 7.29 26.42
CA LYS A 245 5.06 8.75 26.65
C LYS A 245 3.70 9.41 26.76
N THR A 246 2.71 8.94 26.01
CA THR A 246 1.33 9.40 26.14
C THR A 246 0.69 8.92 27.44
N THR A 247 1.00 7.70 27.89
CA THR A 247 0.51 7.12 29.14
C THR A 247 1.00 7.96 30.33
N VAL A 248 2.28 8.36 30.35
CA VAL A 248 2.83 9.26 31.39
C VAL A 248 2.09 10.60 31.45
N LEU A 249 1.67 11.14 30.30
CA LEU A 249 0.91 12.40 30.25
C LEU A 249 -0.56 12.23 30.66
N THR A 250 -1.13 11.03 30.51
CA THR A 250 -2.55 10.76 30.80
C THR A 250 -2.81 10.12 32.16
N VAL A 251 -1.77 9.83 32.95
CA VAL A 251 -1.89 9.26 34.32
C VAL A 251 -2.82 10.11 35.18
N ASP A 252 -2.67 11.44 35.16
CA ASP A 252 -3.50 12.39 35.91
C ASP A 252 -4.98 12.38 35.48
N THR A 253 -5.33 11.74 34.35
CA THR A 253 -6.68 11.74 33.74
C THR A 253 -7.29 10.37 33.55
N GLU A 254 -6.79 9.35 34.26
CA GLU A 254 -7.28 7.96 34.15
C GLU A 254 -7.22 7.43 32.69
N ASN A 255 -6.20 7.80 31.91
CA ASN A 255 -5.99 7.34 30.52
C ASN A 255 -7.09 7.73 29.50
N LYS A 256 -7.94 8.70 29.80
CA LYS A 256 -9.13 8.99 28.97
C LYS A 256 -8.84 9.75 27.68
N SER A 257 -7.82 10.63 27.63
CA SER A 257 -7.40 11.33 26.39
C SER A 257 -6.30 12.38 26.61
N LEU A 258 -5.56 12.71 25.55
CA LEU A 258 -4.63 13.85 25.53
C LEU A 258 -5.35 15.18 25.81
N ILE A 259 -6.62 15.32 25.40
CA ILE A 259 -7.43 16.51 25.67
C ILE A 259 -7.75 16.65 27.15
N GLY A 260 -7.95 15.54 27.87
CA GLY A 260 -8.08 15.52 29.33
C GLY A 260 -6.82 16.06 30.02
N ALA A 261 -5.64 15.61 29.59
CA ALA A 261 -4.36 16.10 30.11
C ALA A 261 -4.16 17.60 29.85
N VAL A 262 -4.53 18.10 28.66
CA VAL A 262 -4.49 19.54 28.35
C VAL A 262 -5.51 20.32 29.20
N SER A 263 -6.71 19.78 29.42
CA SER A 263 -7.73 20.42 30.26
C SER A 263 -7.29 20.55 31.72
N THR A 264 -6.67 19.49 32.26
CA THR A 264 -6.09 19.54 33.62
C THR A 264 -4.88 20.46 33.71
N LEU A 265 -4.03 20.51 32.68
CA LEU A 265 -2.95 21.49 32.62
C LEU A 265 -3.49 22.92 32.54
N ASN A 266 -4.56 23.15 31.78
CA ASN A 266 -5.21 24.44 31.65
C ASN A 266 -5.89 24.88 32.96
N SER A 267 -6.50 23.95 33.71
CA SER A 267 -7.04 24.26 35.03
C SER A 267 -5.92 24.57 36.03
N LYS A 268 -4.82 23.81 36.02
CA LYS A 268 -3.61 24.10 36.80
C LYS A 268 -2.97 25.45 36.42
N LEU A 269 -2.99 25.81 35.13
CA LEU A 269 -2.52 27.11 34.63
C LEU A 269 -3.42 28.25 35.12
N SER A 270 -4.74 28.06 35.09
CA SER A 270 -5.70 29.05 35.61
C SER A 270 -5.56 29.25 37.12
N LEU A 271 -5.15 28.21 37.85
CA LEU A 271 -4.78 28.28 39.26
C LEU A 271 -3.42 28.98 39.49
N LEU A 272 -2.58 29.13 38.47
CA LEU A 272 -1.31 29.83 38.59
C LEU A 272 -1.47 31.36 38.51
N GLU A 273 -2.63 31.84 38.04
CA GLU A 273 -2.98 33.26 38.07
C GLU A 273 -3.37 33.68 39.50
N ALA A 274 -2.45 34.37 40.20
CA ALA A 274 -2.58 34.75 41.61
C ALA A 274 -3.91 35.48 41.95
N SER A 275 -4.44 36.28 41.01
CA SER A 275 -5.72 36.98 41.17
C SER A 275 -6.93 36.03 41.18
N ASN A 276 -6.85 34.92 40.46
CA ASN A 276 -7.92 33.96 40.37
C ASN A 276 -7.90 33.00 41.56
N THR A 277 -6.73 32.69 42.12
CA THR A 277 -6.63 31.86 43.33
C THR A 277 -7.34 32.46 44.53
N GLU A 278 -7.16 33.76 44.81
CA GLU A 278 -7.84 34.42 45.94
C GLU A 278 -9.36 34.48 45.76
N THR A 279 -9.82 34.76 44.53
CA THR A 279 -11.26 34.81 44.23
C THR A 279 -11.90 33.43 44.22
N VAL A 280 -11.17 32.39 43.77
CA VAL A 280 -11.60 30.99 43.84
C VAL A 280 -11.63 30.51 45.28
N GLU A 281 -10.64 30.84 46.11
CA GLU A 281 -10.62 30.49 47.54
C GLU A 281 -11.79 31.13 48.29
N ALA A 282 -12.08 32.40 48.05
CA ALA A 282 -13.22 33.09 48.64
C ALA A 282 -14.56 32.45 48.23
N ARG A 283 -14.71 32.07 46.95
CA ARG A 283 -15.90 31.35 46.45
C ARG A 283 -15.99 29.94 47.00
N LEU A 284 -14.87 29.23 47.12
CA LEU A 284 -14.81 27.87 47.68
C LEU A 284 -15.26 27.88 49.14
N ASN A 285 -14.76 28.82 49.93
CA ASN A 285 -15.18 28.99 51.33
C ASN A 285 -16.69 29.30 51.45
N ALA A 286 -17.24 30.13 50.55
CA ALA A 286 -18.68 30.39 50.51
C ALA A 286 -19.51 29.15 50.12
N VAL A 287 -19.01 28.32 49.20
CA VAL A 287 -19.65 27.05 48.82
C VAL A 287 -19.56 26.03 49.95
N LEU A 288 -18.43 25.96 50.65
CA LEU A 288 -18.20 25.05 51.77
C LEU A 288 -19.16 25.37 52.92
N GLN A 289 -19.35 26.65 53.25
CA GLN A 289 -20.37 27.09 54.22
C GLN A 289 -21.79 26.72 53.78
N LYS A 290 -22.15 26.91 52.51
CA LYS A 290 -23.46 26.50 51.99
C LYS A 290 -23.64 24.99 52.01
N MET A 291 -22.58 24.21 51.76
CA MET A 291 -22.61 22.76 51.82
C MET A 291 -22.80 22.27 53.25
N GLN A 292 -22.14 22.88 54.24
CA GLN A 292 -22.40 22.60 55.66
C GLN A 292 -23.84 22.90 56.05
N GLN A 293 -24.40 24.04 55.61
CA GLN A 293 -25.81 24.35 55.84
C GLN A 293 -26.77 23.35 55.18
N ILE A 294 -26.42 22.81 54.01
CA ILE A 294 -27.21 21.76 53.34
C ILE A 294 -27.05 20.42 54.06
N ALA A 295 -25.85 20.08 54.54
CA ALA A 295 -25.62 18.88 55.34
C ALA A 295 -26.43 18.92 56.65
N ASP A 296 -26.46 20.07 57.33
CA ASP A 296 -27.27 20.28 58.55
C ASP A 296 -28.78 20.19 58.27
N LYS A 297 -29.23 20.56 57.07
CA LYS A 297 -30.63 20.41 56.63
C LYS A 297 -30.95 18.97 56.21
N LYS A 298 -30.03 18.29 55.53
CA LYS A 298 -30.16 16.90 55.08
C LYS A 298 -30.10 15.91 56.24
N ALA A 299 -29.37 16.23 57.31
CA ALA A 299 -29.40 15.48 58.58
C ALA A 299 -30.76 15.57 59.31
N LYS A 300 -31.61 16.55 58.95
CA LYS A 300 -32.95 16.74 59.51
C LYS A 300 -34.07 16.14 58.66
N GLU A 301 -33.78 15.72 57.42
CA GLU A 301 -34.72 14.94 56.59
C GLU A 301 -34.44 13.44 56.75
N PRO A 302 -35.47 12.58 56.69
CA PRO A 302 -35.27 11.14 56.71
C PRO A 302 -34.43 10.72 55.50
N GLN A 303 -33.28 10.10 55.75
CA GLN A 303 -32.40 9.59 54.69
C GLN A 303 -33.16 8.67 53.74
N ALA A 304 -32.93 8.83 52.44
CA ALA A 304 -33.42 7.90 51.43
C ALA A 304 -33.01 6.45 51.78
N ASP A 305 -33.89 5.48 51.51
CA ASP A 305 -33.69 4.07 51.86
C ASP A 305 -32.28 3.60 51.48
N PRO A 306 -31.48 3.07 52.43
CA PRO A 306 -30.09 2.69 52.20
C PRO A 306 -29.94 1.61 51.12
N GLU A 307 -30.93 0.73 50.96
CA GLU A 307 -30.96 -0.28 49.90
C GLU A 307 -31.10 0.32 48.50
N LYS A 308 -31.86 1.43 48.35
CA LYS A 308 -31.98 2.12 47.06
C LYS A 308 -30.68 2.84 46.73
N GLN A 309 -30.03 3.42 47.74
CA GLN A 309 -28.72 4.05 47.60
C GLN A 309 -27.65 3.05 47.14
N GLN A 310 -27.63 1.84 47.74
CA GLN A 310 -26.73 0.74 47.35
C GLN A 310 -26.98 0.26 45.91
N LYS A 311 -28.24 0.05 45.53
CA LYS A 311 -28.59 -0.34 44.16
C LYS A 311 -28.20 0.74 43.14
N ILE A 312 -28.36 2.01 43.49
CA ILE A 312 -27.94 3.13 42.64
C ILE A 312 -26.42 3.17 42.50
N SER A 313 -25.65 2.93 43.56
CA SER A 313 -24.18 2.86 43.45
C SER A 313 -23.74 1.67 42.60
N GLU A 314 -24.35 0.50 42.77
CA GLU A 314 -24.03 -0.68 41.93
C GLU A 314 -24.33 -0.43 40.45
N LEU A 315 -25.47 0.21 40.13
CA LEU A 315 -25.81 0.60 38.77
C LEU A 315 -24.86 1.65 38.20
N TYR A 316 -24.39 2.59 39.03
CA TYR A 316 -23.41 3.59 38.62
C TYR A 316 -22.05 2.95 38.30
N ASP A 317 -21.59 2.01 39.14
CA ASP A 317 -20.34 1.28 38.89
C ASP A 317 -20.44 0.41 37.63
N LEU A 318 -21.60 -0.22 37.40
CA LEU A 318 -21.85 -0.96 36.18
C LEU A 318 -21.86 -0.03 34.97
N ALA A 319 -22.57 1.11 35.02
CA ALA A 319 -22.56 2.10 33.94
C ALA A 319 -21.15 2.61 33.62
N LYS A 320 -20.35 2.91 34.65
CA LYS A 320 -18.96 3.38 34.49
C LYS A 320 -18.07 2.34 33.82
N LYS A 321 -18.24 1.05 34.13
CA LYS A 321 -17.52 -0.05 33.45
C LYS A 321 -17.87 -0.16 31.97
N TRP A 322 -19.13 0.09 31.61
CA TRP A 322 -19.63 -0.03 30.24
C TRP A 322 -19.49 1.26 29.41
N GLU A 323 -19.19 2.40 30.04
CA GLU A 323 -19.00 3.68 29.35
C GLU A 323 -17.85 3.61 28.33
N ALA A 324 -16.70 3.07 28.75
CA ALA A 324 -15.55 2.88 27.85
C ALA A 324 -15.85 1.93 26.69
N THR A 325 -16.61 0.85 26.93
CA THR A 325 -16.97 -0.10 25.87
C THR A 325 -18.01 0.48 24.92
N ALA A 326 -18.95 1.29 25.42
CA ALA A 326 -19.95 1.97 24.62
C ALA A 326 -19.32 2.99 23.65
N GLU A 327 -18.26 3.71 24.05
CA GLU A 327 -17.53 4.64 23.17
C GLU A 327 -16.81 3.92 22.01
N THR A 328 -16.31 2.71 22.25
CA THR A 328 -15.61 1.92 21.21
C THR A 328 -16.55 1.14 20.30
N LEU A 329 -17.80 0.92 20.71
CA LEU A 329 -18.76 0.09 19.97
C LEU A 329 -19.01 0.56 18.52
N PRO A 330 -19.21 1.86 18.23
CA PRO A 330 -19.36 2.34 16.85
C PRO A 330 -18.13 2.02 15.99
N GLN A 331 -16.91 2.16 16.54
CA GLN A 331 -15.68 1.86 15.80
C GLN A 331 -15.57 0.37 15.44
N VAL A 332 -15.99 -0.51 16.35
CA VAL A 332 -16.04 -1.96 16.10
C VAL A 332 -17.04 -2.27 14.98
N VAL A 333 -18.20 -1.61 14.98
CA VAL A 333 -19.21 -1.78 13.92
C VAL A 333 -18.70 -1.27 12.57
N ASP A 334 -18.06 -0.10 12.52
CA ASP A 334 -17.47 0.44 11.29
C ASP A 334 -16.35 -0.47 10.75
N ARG A 335 -15.55 -1.07 11.65
CA ARG A 335 -14.55 -2.07 11.27
C ARG A 335 -15.19 -3.34 10.72
N LEU A 336 -16.31 -3.80 11.28
CA LEU A 336 -17.06 -4.94 10.74
C LEU A 336 -17.66 -4.64 9.37
N ILE A 337 -18.15 -3.42 9.15
CA ILE A 337 -18.68 -2.98 7.85
C ILE A 337 -17.56 -2.93 6.81
N SER A 338 -16.40 -2.35 7.14
CA SER A 338 -15.27 -2.31 6.20
C SER A 338 -14.69 -3.70 5.89
N LEU A 339 -14.73 -4.63 6.85
CA LEU A 339 -14.31 -6.02 6.67
C LEU A 339 -15.40 -6.95 6.13
N LYS A 340 -16.61 -6.45 5.89
CA LYS A 340 -17.75 -7.27 5.42
C LYS A 340 -17.45 -8.01 4.13
N GLU A 341 -16.91 -7.32 3.12
CA GLU A 341 -16.59 -7.93 1.82
C GLU A 341 -15.54 -9.03 1.98
N LEU A 342 -14.53 -8.83 2.83
CA LEU A 342 -13.52 -9.83 3.13
C LEU A 342 -14.12 -11.07 3.82
N HIS A 343 -15.00 -10.85 4.80
CA HIS A 343 -15.70 -11.95 5.47
C HIS A 343 -16.61 -12.72 4.51
N GLU A 344 -17.30 -12.03 3.60
CA GLU A 344 -18.14 -12.65 2.57
C GLU A 344 -17.30 -13.48 1.60
N GLN A 345 -16.15 -12.97 1.15
CA GLN A 345 -15.20 -13.72 0.33
C GLN A 345 -14.64 -14.94 1.07
N ALA A 346 -14.30 -14.81 2.36
CA ALA A 346 -13.83 -15.94 3.17
C ALA A 346 -14.90 -17.03 3.31
N LEU A 347 -16.18 -16.64 3.45
CA LEU A 347 -17.30 -17.58 3.47
C LEU A 347 -17.47 -18.30 2.13
N GLN A 348 -17.42 -17.56 1.02
CA GLN A 348 -17.47 -18.15 -0.33
C GLN A 348 -16.28 -19.07 -0.59
N PHE A 349 -15.08 -18.71 -0.12
CA PHE A 349 -13.88 -19.54 -0.22
C PHE A 349 -14.03 -20.86 0.54
N SER A 350 -14.57 -20.83 1.75
CA SER A 350 -14.86 -22.05 2.52
C SER A 350 -15.83 -22.98 1.78
N GLN A 351 -16.88 -22.43 1.16
CA GLN A 351 -17.82 -23.19 0.35
C GLN A 351 -17.20 -23.73 -0.95
N ALA A 352 -16.36 -22.93 -1.62
CA ALA A 352 -15.64 -23.37 -2.81
C ALA A 352 -14.64 -24.49 -2.46
N LEU A 353 -14.02 -24.44 -1.28
CA LEU A 353 -13.10 -25.46 -0.80
C LEU A 353 -13.81 -26.78 -0.50
N THR A 354 -14.98 -26.74 0.14
CA THR A 354 -15.78 -27.97 0.35
C THR A 354 -16.28 -28.55 -0.96
N TYR A 355 -16.72 -27.70 -1.89
CA TYR A 355 -17.10 -28.14 -3.24
C TYR A 355 -15.91 -28.80 -3.97
N LEU A 356 -14.72 -28.19 -3.91
CA LEU A 356 -13.52 -28.75 -4.51
C LEU A 356 -13.14 -30.09 -3.88
N ASP A 357 -13.23 -30.23 -2.56
CA ASP A 357 -12.97 -31.51 -1.88
C ASP A 357 -13.97 -32.59 -2.35
N THR A 358 -15.25 -32.27 -2.45
CA THR A 358 -16.25 -33.21 -2.99
C THR A 358 -15.97 -33.59 -4.45
N ALA A 359 -15.64 -32.62 -5.31
CA ALA A 359 -15.29 -32.88 -6.70
C ALA A 359 -14.00 -33.73 -6.81
N GLN A 360 -13.02 -33.49 -5.93
CA GLN A 360 -11.80 -34.27 -5.88
C GLN A 360 -12.06 -35.72 -5.43
N GLN A 361 -12.96 -35.92 -4.47
CA GLN A 361 -13.39 -37.25 -4.04
C GLN A 361 -14.12 -38.01 -5.17
N GLU A 362 -15.01 -37.33 -5.92
CA GLU A 362 -15.69 -37.90 -7.09
C GLU A 362 -14.72 -38.27 -8.22
N VAL A 363 -13.78 -37.39 -8.55
CA VAL A 363 -12.72 -37.67 -9.55
C VAL A 363 -11.83 -38.82 -9.10
N LYS A 364 -11.51 -38.91 -7.80
CA LYS A 364 -10.75 -40.04 -7.26
C LYS A 364 -11.51 -41.36 -7.38
N ALA A 365 -12.83 -41.35 -7.15
CA ALA A 365 -13.69 -42.50 -7.34
C ALA A 365 -13.76 -42.91 -8.82
N SER A 366 -13.97 -41.98 -9.75
CA SER A 366 -14.02 -42.28 -11.19
C SER A 366 -12.70 -42.82 -11.72
N ILE A 367 -11.56 -42.30 -11.25
CA ILE A 367 -10.23 -42.85 -11.58
C ILE A 367 -10.09 -44.28 -11.08
N ALA A 368 -10.59 -44.60 -9.87
CA ALA A 368 -10.57 -45.97 -9.36
C ALA A 368 -11.44 -46.91 -10.22
N GLU A 369 -12.63 -46.47 -10.63
CA GLU A 369 -13.51 -47.21 -11.54
C GLU A 369 -12.87 -47.44 -12.91
N HIS A 370 -12.25 -46.41 -13.50
CA HIS A 370 -11.54 -46.51 -14.78
C HIS A 370 -10.37 -47.49 -14.69
N LYS A 371 -9.62 -47.48 -13.57
CA LYS A 371 -8.54 -48.43 -13.31
C LYS A 371 -9.05 -49.87 -13.25
N ASP A 372 -10.20 -50.10 -12.62
CA ASP A 372 -10.80 -51.43 -12.56
C ASP A 372 -11.36 -51.87 -13.92
N MET A 373 -11.95 -50.95 -14.68
CA MET A 373 -12.38 -51.22 -16.06
C MET A 373 -11.18 -51.57 -16.96
N GLN A 374 -10.06 -50.86 -16.82
CA GLN A 374 -8.83 -51.17 -17.54
C GLN A 374 -8.28 -52.55 -17.19
N LYS A 375 -8.30 -52.94 -15.91
CA LYS A 375 -7.92 -54.30 -15.49
C LYS A 375 -8.82 -55.36 -16.09
N LYS A 376 -10.14 -55.13 -16.10
CA LYS A 376 -11.12 -56.04 -16.74
C LYS A 376 -10.88 -56.16 -18.24
N LEU A 377 -10.61 -55.05 -18.93
CA LEU A 377 -10.28 -55.03 -20.35
C LEU A 377 -8.99 -55.81 -20.62
N GLN A 378 -7.95 -55.59 -19.82
CA GLN A 378 -6.68 -56.33 -19.94
C GLN A 378 -6.88 -57.83 -19.74
N ALA A 379 -7.66 -58.25 -18.75
CA ALA A 379 -8.01 -59.64 -18.53
C ALA A 379 -8.78 -60.23 -19.72
N SER A 380 -9.77 -59.51 -20.25
CA SER A 380 -10.56 -59.93 -21.43
C SER A 380 -9.70 -60.03 -22.69
N ILE A 381 -8.76 -59.10 -22.91
CA ILE A 381 -7.82 -59.18 -24.04
C ILE A 381 -6.90 -60.39 -23.91
N LEU A 382 -6.40 -60.70 -22.71
CA LEU A 382 -5.57 -61.89 -22.48
C LEU A 382 -6.36 -63.18 -22.74
N GLU A 383 -7.60 -63.25 -22.26
CA GLU A 383 -8.48 -64.40 -22.51
C GLU A 383 -8.81 -64.55 -24.00
N ASN A 384 -9.19 -63.45 -24.67
CA ASN A 384 -9.45 -63.44 -26.11
C ASN A 384 -8.21 -63.83 -26.92
N ASN A 385 -7.01 -63.37 -26.53
CA ASN A 385 -5.77 -63.76 -27.19
C ASN A 385 -5.50 -65.25 -27.04
N ALA A 386 -5.70 -65.82 -25.85
CA ALA A 386 -5.58 -67.27 -25.62
C ALA A 386 -6.59 -68.07 -26.47
N VAL A 387 -7.81 -67.58 -26.63
CA VAL A 387 -8.82 -68.20 -27.52
C VAL A 387 -8.40 -68.11 -28.99
N ILE A 388 -7.90 -66.95 -29.43
CA ILE A 388 -7.40 -66.76 -30.81
C ILE A 388 -6.22 -67.70 -31.06
N GLN A 389 -5.27 -67.82 -30.14
CA GLN A 389 -4.15 -68.78 -30.26
C GLN A 389 -4.64 -70.22 -30.42
N LYS A 390 -5.58 -70.67 -29.56
CA LYS A 390 -6.18 -72.00 -29.69
C LYS A 390 -6.90 -72.20 -31.03
N ASN A 391 -7.59 -71.18 -31.53
CA ASN A 391 -8.26 -71.23 -32.82
C ASN A 391 -7.26 -71.31 -33.98
N VAL A 392 -6.18 -70.54 -33.93
CA VAL A 392 -5.09 -70.59 -34.93
C VAL A 392 -4.42 -71.96 -34.93
N GLU A 393 -4.08 -72.51 -33.76
CA GLU A 393 -3.52 -73.86 -33.65
C GLU A 393 -4.47 -74.93 -34.22
N SER A 394 -5.78 -74.78 -33.98
CA SER A 394 -6.80 -75.68 -34.53
C SER A 394 -6.86 -75.61 -36.06
N ILE A 395 -6.80 -74.39 -36.62
CA ILE A 395 -6.75 -74.16 -38.08
C ILE A 395 -5.45 -74.74 -38.65
N GLU A 396 -4.31 -74.54 -37.99
CA GLU A 396 -3.02 -75.07 -38.43
C GLU A 396 -3.01 -76.60 -38.43
N LYS A 397 -3.54 -77.24 -37.37
CA LYS A 397 -3.73 -78.70 -37.33
C LYS A 397 -4.61 -79.19 -38.49
N ARG A 398 -5.71 -78.49 -38.79
CA ARG A 398 -6.57 -78.80 -39.96
C ARG A 398 -5.84 -78.63 -41.29
N LEU A 399 -5.02 -77.59 -41.43
CA LEU A 399 -4.25 -77.33 -42.64
C LEU A 399 -3.14 -78.38 -42.84
N GLN A 400 -2.51 -78.83 -41.76
CA GLN A 400 -1.54 -79.93 -41.80
C GLN A 400 -2.20 -81.27 -42.16
N ALA A 401 -3.41 -81.53 -41.67
CA ALA A 401 -4.18 -82.72 -42.05
C ALA A 401 -4.53 -82.71 -43.55
N LEU A 402 -4.88 -81.54 -44.11
CA LEU A 402 -5.14 -81.37 -45.54
C LEU A 402 -3.86 -81.49 -46.40
N LYS A 403 -2.69 -81.10 -45.90
CA LYS A 403 -1.40 -81.29 -46.60
C LYS A 403 -0.89 -82.73 -46.62
N LYS A 404 -1.42 -83.60 -45.75
CA LYS A 404 -1.06 -85.03 -45.68
C LYS A 404 -1.99 -85.93 -46.51
N SER A 405 -3.09 -85.38 -47.01
CA SER A 405 -3.88 -85.95 -48.10
C SER A 405 -3.38 -85.39 -49.44
#